data_AF-A0A953AF60-F1
#
_entry.id   AF-A0A953AF60-F1
#
_cell.length_a   1.000
_cell.length_b   1.000
_cell.length_c   1.000
_cell.angle_alpha   90.00
_cell.angle_beta   90.00
_cell.angle_gamma   90.00
#
_symmetry.space_group_name_H-M   'P 1'
#
loop_
_entity.id
_entity.type
_entity.pdbx_description
1 polymer ?
#
loop_
_entity_poly.entity_id
_entity_poly.type
_entity_poly.pdbx_seq_one_letter_code
_entity_poly.pdbx_strand_id
1 'polypeptide(L)' 'RVERWRAEALERAGYAPSDARELAARLDVDLHEAIDLLERGCPPDLAVHILR' A
#
# COMPACT_ATOMS: atom_id res chain seq x y z
N ARG A 1 0.64 5.56 -15.40
CA ARG A 1 1.71 6.57 -15.15
C ARG A 1 1.71 7.10 -13.70
N VAL A 2 0.60 7.02 -12.95
CA VAL A 2 0.58 7.28 -11.48
C VAL A 2 0.50 5.98 -10.67
N GLU A 3 -0.36 5.03 -11.08
CA GLU A 3 -0.49 3.71 -10.42
C GLU A 3 0.83 2.95 -10.28
N ARG A 4 1.67 2.94 -11.32
CA ARG A 4 3.00 2.31 -11.23
C ARG A 4 3.86 2.94 -10.13
N TRP A 5 3.86 4.27 -10.02
CA TRP A 5 4.60 4.96 -8.96
C TRP A 5 4.00 4.67 -7.58
N ARG A 6 2.67 4.59 -7.46
CA ARG A 6 1.98 4.17 -6.22
C ARG A 6 2.40 2.76 -5.81
N ALA A 7 2.41 1.80 -6.75
CA ALA A 7 2.81 0.43 -6.49
C ALA A 7 4.29 0.35 -6.05
N GLU A 8 5.19 1.02 -6.76
CA GLU A 8 6.61 1.09 -6.38
C GLU A 8 6.82 1.73 -5.00
N ALA A 9 6.00 2.71 -4.61
CA ALA A 9 6.05 3.32 -3.28
C ALA A 9 5.60 2.34 -2.19
N LEU A 10 4.50 1.61 -2.42
CA LEU A 10 3.98 0.60 -1.49
C LEU A 10 4.96 -0.59 -1.36
N GLU A 11 5.56 -1.05 -2.46
CA GLU A 11 6.57 -2.10 -2.43
C GLU A 11 7.80 -1.66 -1.59
N ARG A 12 8.25 -0.41 -1.74
CA ARG A 12 9.34 0.14 -0.91
C ARG A 12 8.98 0.25 0.57
N ALA A 13 7.70 0.49 0.89
CA ALA A 13 7.22 0.55 2.27
C ALA A 13 7.15 -0.85 2.92
N GLY A 14 7.06 -1.92 2.12
CA GLY A 14 7.08 -3.31 2.59
C GLY A 14 5.87 -4.15 2.20
N TYR A 15 4.96 -3.62 1.37
CA TYR A 15 3.87 -4.44 0.81
C TYR A 15 4.40 -5.43 -0.22
N ALA A 16 3.74 -6.59 -0.31
CA ALA A 16 4.02 -7.55 -1.38
C ALA A 16 3.64 -6.95 -2.75
N PRO A 17 4.34 -7.29 -3.84
CA PRO A 17 4.06 -6.71 -5.17
C PRO A 17 2.63 -6.92 -5.69
N SER A 18 1.95 -8.00 -5.29
CA SER A 18 0.54 -8.23 -5.63
C SER A 18 -0.37 -7.21 -4.95
N ASP A 19 -0.20 -7.02 -3.64
CA ASP A 19 -1.05 -6.17 -2.83
C ASP A 19 -0.76 -4.70 -3.12
N ALA A 20 0.51 -4.35 -3.33
CA ALA A 20 0.93 -3.02 -3.76
C ALA A 20 0.27 -2.61 -5.09
N ARG A 21 0.14 -3.53 -6.05
CA ARG A 21 -0.57 -3.26 -7.32
C ARG A 21 -2.07 -3.10 -7.12
N GLU A 22 -2.68 -3.94 -6.29
CA GLU A 22 -4.11 -3.86 -5.97
C GLU A 22 -4.46 -2.52 -5.31
N LEU A 23 -3.74 -2.15 -4.25
CA LEU A 23 -3.92 -0.87 -3.54
C LEU A 23 -3.56 0.33 -4.43
N ALA A 24 -2.54 0.21 -5.29
CA ALA A 24 -2.17 1.29 -6.21
C ALA A 24 -3.26 1.62 -7.23
N ALA A 25 -4.03 0.62 -7.67
CA ALA A 25 -5.15 0.79 -8.60
C ALA A 25 -6.40 1.40 -7.93
N ARG A 26 -6.45 1.39 -6.60
CA ARG A 26 -7.54 1.97 -5.80
C ARG A 26 -7.27 3.44 -5.51
N LEU A 27 -8.08 4.32 -6.10
CA LEU A 27 -7.95 5.78 -5.94
C LEU A 27 -8.60 6.30 -4.64
N ASP A 28 -9.44 5.49 -4.01
CA ASP A 28 -10.04 5.73 -2.70
C ASP A 28 -9.07 5.45 -1.55
N VAL A 29 -8.01 4.69 -1.79
CA VAL A 29 -6.95 4.41 -0.80
C VAL A 29 -5.94 5.56 -0.78
N ASP A 30 -5.79 6.20 0.38
CA ASP A 30 -4.72 7.17 0.61
C ASP A 30 -3.36 6.46 0.68
N LEU A 31 -2.42 6.91 -0.15
CA LEU A 31 -1.10 6.30 -0.25
C LEU A 31 -0.27 6.54 1.02
N HIS A 32 -0.39 7.72 1.64
CA HIS A 32 0.32 8.04 2.87
C HIS A 32 -0.22 7.21 4.02
N GLU A 33 -1.54 7.06 4.14
CA GLU A 33 -2.14 6.20 5.17
C GLU A 33 -1.63 4.76 5.07
N ALA A 34 -1.56 4.22 3.85
CA ALA A 34 -1.05 2.87 3.63
C ALA A 34 0.41 2.70 4.08
N ILE A 35 1.26 3.70 3.86
CA ILE A 35 2.67 3.69 4.29
C ILE A 35 2.76 3.86 5.81
N ASP A 36 2.01 4.80 6.38
CA ASP A 36 1.96 5.10 7.81
C ASP A 36 1.60 3.88 8.66
N LEU A 37 0.73 2.99 8.16
CA LEU A 37 0.38 1.75 8.87
C LEU A 37 1.64 0.90 9.12
N LEU A 38 2.46 0.68 8.09
CA LEU A 38 3.68 -0.13 8.20
C LEU A 38 4.75 0.57 9.05
N GLU A 39 4.89 1.89 8.91
CA GLU A 39 5.83 2.68 9.74
C GLU A 39 5.49 2.61 11.23
N ARG A 40 4.20 2.46 11.58
CA ARG A 40 3.72 2.25 12.96
C ARG A 40 3.84 0.81 13.42
N GLY A 41 4.39 -0.08 12.60
CA GLY A 41 4.58 -1.50 12.90
C GLY A 41 3.37 -2.39 12.59
N CYS A 42 2.39 -1.91 11.80
CA CYS A 42 1.31 -2.77 11.32
C CYS A 42 1.86 -3.84 10.36
N PRO A 43 1.56 -5.14 10.56
CA PRO A 43 1.88 -6.17 9.60
C PRO A 43 1.26 -5.88 8.21
N PRO A 44 1.97 -6.09 7.09
CA PRO A 44 1.45 -5.76 5.76
C PRO A 44 0.14 -6.45 5.39
N ASP A 45 -0.05 -7.71 5.79
CA ASP A 45 -1.28 -8.47 5.57
C ASP A 45 -2.47 -7.88 6.33
N LEU A 46 -2.25 -7.42 7.56
CA LEU A 46 -3.27 -6.69 8.33
C LEU A 46 -3.57 -5.32 7.72
N ALA A 47 -2.55 -4.59 7.25
CA ALA A 47 -2.74 -3.29 6.62
C ALA A 47 -3.58 -3.40 5.33
N VAL A 48 -3.35 -4.43 4.50
CA VAL A 48 -4.20 -4.72 3.33
C VAL A 48 -5.65 -4.99 3.75
N HIS A 49 -5.88 -5.68 4.87
CA HIS A 49 -7.21 -5.94 5.38
C HIS A 49 -7.94 -4.67 5.84
N ILE A 50 -7.22 -3.71 6.41
CA ILE A 50 -7.76 -2.41 6.85
C ILE A 50 -8.17 -1.54 5.64
N LEU A 51 -7.38 -1.58 4.56
CA LEU A 51 -7.53 -0.68 3.41
C LEU A 51 -8.44 -1.23 2.30
N ARG A 52 -8.89 -2.48 2.40
CA ARG A 52 -9.80 -3.11 1.44
C ARG A 52 -11.26 -2.70 1.67
#